data_AF-X1L008-F1
#
_entry.id   AF-X1L008-F1
#
_cell.length_a   1.000
_cell.length_b   1.000
_cell.length_c   1.000
_cell.angle_alpha   90.00
_cell.angle_beta   90.00
_cell.angle_gamma   90.00
#
_symmetry.space_group_name_H-M   'P 1'
#
loop_
_entity.id
_entity.type
_entity.pdbx_description
1 polymer ?
#
loop_
_entity_poly.entity_id
_entity_poly.type
_entity_poly.pdbx_seq_one_letter_code
_entity_poly.pdbx_strand_id
1 'polypeptide(L)'
;GDGKNVIKVSAARYGSQGGFDLAYFINPLGWREIDLYWQDGYVGGVQGDADGRVTADELYGWDGATLQDPSDSDYWLWSSGVNIADPTSTSPTNAFSPNFNSPLLDELTISYERELMPDFAARLEFFYKKAHKQVWERGLFADGTVDSASNYSEAGTGPETGATYYGRTARPPYDYQQNYDKRYDRYMAGQIVLKKRLSNKWMLDASFTYADWKRFHKGEYLGSIGPNNGAFSDGGQVGPESS
;
A
#
# COMPACT_ATOMS: atom_id res chain seq x y z
N GLY A 1 24.77 -14.59 39.34
CA GLY A 1 25.10 -13.37 38.58
C GLY A 1 25.65 -12.35 39.54
N ASP A 2 26.68 -11.60 39.15
CA ASP A 2 27.37 -10.60 39.97
C ASP A 2 26.77 -9.19 39.87
N GLY A 3 25.63 -9.04 39.17
CA GLY A 3 24.99 -7.75 38.90
C GLY A 3 25.73 -6.89 37.87
N LYS A 4 26.90 -7.32 37.38
CA LYS A 4 27.74 -6.59 36.42
C LYS A 4 27.50 -7.00 34.97
N ASN A 5 26.74 -8.08 34.77
CA ASN A 5 26.38 -8.62 33.48
C ASN A 5 24.87 -8.85 33.45
N VAL A 6 24.19 -8.22 32.51
CA VAL A 6 22.73 -8.35 32.35
C VAL A 6 22.43 -8.70 30.91
N ILE A 7 21.69 -9.79 30.70
CA ILE A 7 21.13 -10.15 29.40
C ILE A 7 19.61 -9.97 29.49
N LYS A 8 19.01 -9.33 28.49
CA LYS A 8 17.56 -9.23 28.33
C LYS A 8 17.18 -9.74 26.95
N VAL A 9 16.12 -10.55 26.90
CA VAL A 9 15.54 -11.05 25.66
C VAL A 9 14.04 -10.77 25.72
N SER A 10 13.51 -10.21 24.64
CA SER A 10 12.08 -9.97 24.46
C SER A 10 11.68 -10.43 23.07
N ALA A 11 10.57 -11.16 22.99
CA ALA A 11 9.95 -11.56 21.73
C ALA A 11 8.45 -11.22 21.81
N ALA A 12 7.94 -10.59 20.77
CA ALA A 12 6.55 -10.17 20.71
C ALA A 12 5.99 -10.27 19.28
N ARG A 13 4.68 -10.47 19.20
CA ARG A 13 3.90 -10.33 17.97
C ARG A 13 2.81 -9.29 18.20
N TYR A 14 2.71 -8.36 17.27
CA TYR A 14 1.67 -7.34 17.24
C TYR A 14 0.81 -7.54 15.99
N GLY A 15 -0.50 -7.34 16.12
CA GLY A 15 -1.41 -7.19 15.00
C GLY A 15 -1.86 -5.74 14.90
N SER A 16 -2.03 -5.21 13.70
CA SER A 16 -2.63 -3.88 13.53
C SER A 16 -4.11 -3.92 13.95
N GLN A 17 -4.54 -2.88 14.66
CA GLN A 17 -5.97 -2.71 14.95
C GLN A 17 -6.68 -2.25 13.67
N GLY A 18 -7.80 -2.90 13.34
CA GLY A 18 -8.67 -2.46 12.25
C GLY A 18 -9.51 -1.27 12.70
N GLY A 19 -9.50 -0.20 11.91
CA GLY A 19 -10.40 0.95 12.07
C GLY A 19 -11.73 0.74 11.33
N PHE A 20 -12.47 1.83 11.13
CA PHE A 20 -13.71 1.82 10.34
C PHE A 20 -13.49 1.63 8.84
N ASP A 21 -12.23 1.65 8.38
CA ASP A 21 -11.85 1.49 6.98
C ASP A 21 -12.39 0.20 6.36
N LEU A 22 -12.47 -0.88 7.15
CA LEU A 22 -13.04 -2.15 6.67
C LEU A 22 -14.51 -2.03 6.34
N ALA A 23 -15.27 -1.29 7.17
CA ALA A 23 -16.68 -1.05 6.92
C ALA A 23 -16.87 -0.13 5.72
N TYR A 24 -16.02 0.89 5.57
CA TYR A 24 -16.04 1.79 4.43
C TYR A 24 -15.75 1.07 3.11
N PHE A 25 -14.79 0.16 3.10
CA PHE A 25 -14.36 -0.55 1.89
C PHE A 25 -15.48 -1.37 1.22
N ILE A 26 -16.33 -2.02 2.00
CA ILE A 26 -17.50 -2.78 1.50
C ILE A 26 -18.80 -1.99 1.60
N ASN A 27 -18.77 -0.73 2.04
CA ASN A 27 -20.00 0.04 2.18
C ASN A 27 -20.53 0.34 0.79
N PRO A 28 -21.66 -0.26 0.38
CA PRO A 28 -22.21 0.04 -0.91
C PRO A 28 -22.63 1.51 -0.94
N LEU A 29 -23.12 2.08 0.16
CA LEU A 29 -23.60 3.46 0.27
C LEU A 29 -22.48 4.45 0.68
N GLY A 30 -21.22 4.09 0.43
CA GLY A 30 -20.06 4.94 0.71
C GLY A 30 -19.94 6.12 -0.26
N TRP A 31 -18.71 6.62 -0.44
CA TRP A 31 -18.46 7.63 -1.46
C TRP A 31 -18.57 6.98 -2.84
N ARG A 32 -19.54 7.45 -3.63
CA ARG A 32 -19.81 7.02 -4.99
C ARG A 32 -19.60 8.21 -5.91
N GLU A 33 -18.97 7.97 -7.05
CA GLU A 33 -18.68 9.04 -8.01
C GLU A 33 -18.72 8.49 -9.42
N ILE A 34 -19.29 9.29 -10.31
CA ILE A 34 -19.33 9.10 -11.76
C ILE A 34 -18.98 10.46 -12.35
N ASP A 35 -17.94 10.49 -13.17
CA ASP A 35 -17.50 11.69 -13.85
C ASP A 35 -18.07 11.70 -15.27
N LEU A 36 -18.83 12.75 -15.56
CA LEU A 36 -19.43 13.00 -16.86
C LEU A 36 -18.90 14.32 -17.42
N TYR A 37 -18.99 14.45 -18.74
CA TYR A 37 -18.71 15.71 -19.42
C TYR A 37 -19.92 16.64 -19.29
N TRP A 38 -19.70 17.86 -18.81
CA TRP A 38 -20.74 18.90 -18.78
C TRP A 38 -20.53 19.90 -19.91
N GLN A 39 -21.61 20.23 -20.63
CA GLN A 39 -21.60 21.25 -21.66
C GLN A 39 -22.78 22.22 -21.49
N ASP A 40 -22.48 23.39 -20.91
CA ASP A 40 -23.43 24.47 -20.63
C ASP A 40 -24.16 24.94 -21.90
N GLY A 41 -25.49 24.97 -21.82
CA GLY A 41 -26.37 25.36 -22.92
C GLY A 41 -26.38 24.38 -24.08
N TYR A 42 -25.98 23.11 -23.89
CA TYR A 42 -26.09 22.08 -24.91
C TYR A 42 -26.98 20.95 -24.42
N VAL A 43 -28.24 20.94 -24.88
CA VAL A 43 -29.28 20.04 -24.39
C VAL A 43 -29.76 19.13 -25.52
N GLY A 44 -29.66 17.82 -25.34
CA GLY A 44 -30.18 16.83 -26.30
C GLY A 44 -29.56 16.93 -27.69
N GLY A 45 -28.31 17.37 -27.79
CA GLY A 45 -27.62 17.55 -29.08
C GLY A 45 -27.84 18.92 -29.75
N VAL A 46 -28.55 19.84 -29.10
CA VAL A 46 -28.90 21.16 -29.64
C VAL A 46 -28.34 22.27 -28.77
N GLN A 47 -27.75 23.29 -29.40
CA GLN A 47 -27.30 24.49 -28.70
C GLN A 47 -28.52 25.32 -28.24
N GLY A 48 -28.68 25.44 -26.93
CA GLY A 48 -29.59 26.32 -26.22
C GLY A 48 -28.87 27.46 -25.49
N ASP A 49 -29.54 28.00 -24.47
CA ASP A 49 -29.05 29.12 -23.66
C ASP A 49 -28.08 28.63 -22.59
N ALA A 50 -26.84 29.12 -22.63
CA ALA A 50 -25.83 28.86 -21.59
C ALA A 50 -26.15 29.72 -20.35
N ASP A 51 -26.65 29.09 -19.30
CA ASP A 51 -27.07 29.75 -18.06
C ASP A 51 -26.12 29.51 -16.88
N GLY A 52 -25.07 28.71 -17.10
CA GLY A 52 -24.03 28.40 -16.12
C GLY A 52 -24.47 27.44 -15.02
N ARG A 53 -25.57 26.70 -15.19
CA ARG A 53 -26.09 25.74 -14.20
C ARG A 53 -26.04 24.32 -14.75
N VAL A 54 -25.48 23.41 -13.96
CA VAL A 54 -25.49 22.00 -14.33
C VAL A 54 -26.91 21.43 -14.22
N THR A 55 -27.45 20.95 -15.33
CA THR A 55 -28.68 20.15 -15.37
C THR A 55 -28.40 18.76 -15.97
N ALA A 56 -29.26 17.78 -15.66
CA ALA A 56 -29.04 16.39 -16.06
C ALA A 56 -29.00 16.18 -17.58
N ASP A 57 -29.67 17.05 -18.33
CA ASP A 57 -29.76 17.06 -19.79
C ASP A 57 -28.58 17.78 -20.49
N GLU A 58 -27.64 18.31 -19.70
CA GLU A 58 -26.37 18.89 -20.16
C GLU A 58 -25.15 18.02 -19.80
N LEU A 59 -25.40 16.82 -19.27
CA LEU A 59 -24.37 15.84 -18.91
C LEU A 59 -24.27 14.76 -19.99
N TYR A 60 -23.04 14.37 -20.32
CA TYR A 60 -22.74 13.45 -21.40
C TYR A 60 -21.59 12.50 -21.05
N GLY A 61 -21.62 11.31 -21.63
CA GLY A 61 -20.42 10.49 -21.77
C GLY A 61 -19.48 11.05 -22.86
N TRP A 62 -18.26 10.55 -22.93
CA TRP A 62 -17.27 10.94 -23.94
C TRP A 62 -16.42 9.76 -24.39
N ASP A 63 -16.31 9.55 -25.71
CA ASP A 63 -15.51 8.49 -26.32
C ASP A 63 -14.14 8.97 -26.85
N GLY A 64 -13.80 10.26 -26.69
CA GLY A 64 -12.61 10.87 -27.28
C GLY A 64 -12.89 11.74 -28.51
N ALA A 65 -14.08 11.63 -29.11
CA ALA A 65 -14.44 12.33 -30.35
C ALA A 65 -15.85 12.94 -30.33
N THR A 66 -16.83 12.29 -29.70
CA THR A 66 -18.23 12.71 -29.68
C THR A 66 -18.86 12.54 -28.30
N LEU A 67 -19.86 13.39 -28.01
CA LEU A 67 -20.67 13.28 -26.81
C LEU A 67 -21.57 12.06 -26.92
N GLN A 68 -21.67 11.32 -25.82
CA GLN A 68 -22.38 10.05 -25.75
C GLN A 68 -23.46 10.08 -24.68
N ASP A 69 -24.34 9.08 -24.69
CA ASP A 69 -25.38 8.91 -23.67
C ASP A 69 -24.74 8.83 -22.28
N PRO A 70 -25.05 9.74 -21.34
CA PRO A 70 -24.52 9.69 -19.97
C PRO A 70 -24.99 8.45 -19.19
N SER A 71 -26.01 7.74 -19.66
CA SER A 71 -26.51 6.51 -19.06
C SER A 71 -25.69 5.28 -19.46
N ASP A 72 -24.89 5.38 -20.51
CA ASP A 72 -24.00 4.32 -20.95
C ASP A 72 -22.64 4.45 -20.27
N SER A 73 -22.36 3.48 -19.40
CA SER A 73 -21.18 3.48 -18.56
C SER A 73 -19.86 3.30 -19.29
N ASP A 74 -19.88 2.80 -20.53
CA ASP A 74 -18.67 2.66 -21.34
C ASP A 74 -18.06 4.03 -21.72
N TYR A 75 -18.87 5.10 -21.63
CA TYR A 75 -18.46 6.47 -21.96
C TYR A 75 -18.30 7.38 -20.75
N TRP A 76 -18.38 6.85 -19.53
CA TRP A 76 -18.05 7.62 -18.33
C TRP A 76 -16.56 7.94 -18.31
N LEU A 77 -16.22 9.19 -17.98
CA LEU A 77 -14.81 9.63 -17.91
C LEU A 77 -14.07 8.89 -16.79
N TRP A 78 -14.78 8.67 -15.68
CA TRP A 78 -14.30 7.95 -14.53
C TRP A 78 -15.48 7.50 -13.66
N SER A 79 -15.25 6.48 -12.84
CA SER A 79 -16.23 6.04 -11.85
C SER A 79 -15.53 5.34 -10.69
N SER A 80 -16.08 5.48 -9.49
CA SER A 80 -15.63 4.77 -8.30
C SER A 80 -16.77 4.50 -7.32
N GLY A 81 -16.71 3.36 -6.64
CA GLY A 81 -17.70 2.95 -5.62
C GLY A 81 -19.09 2.63 -6.16
N VAL A 82 -19.29 2.66 -7.48
CA VAL A 82 -20.56 2.35 -8.14
C VAL A 82 -20.51 0.99 -8.82
N ASN A 83 -21.65 0.29 -8.85
CA ASN A 83 -21.82 -0.85 -9.75
C ASN A 83 -22.08 -0.30 -11.16
N ILE A 84 -21.11 -0.50 -12.06
CA ILE A 84 -21.14 0.06 -13.41
C ILE A 84 -22.29 -0.53 -14.24
N ALA A 85 -22.64 -1.80 -14.01
CA ALA A 85 -23.74 -2.47 -14.71
C ALA A 85 -25.13 -2.16 -14.10
N ASP A 86 -25.20 -1.76 -12.84
CA ASP A 86 -26.42 -1.36 -12.14
C ASP A 86 -26.10 -0.27 -11.11
N PRO A 87 -26.08 1.02 -11.51
CA PRO A 87 -25.65 2.12 -10.64
C PRO A 87 -26.59 2.34 -9.44
N THR A 88 -27.82 1.83 -9.52
CA THR A 88 -28.81 1.88 -8.44
C THR A 88 -28.61 0.79 -7.39
N SER A 89 -27.73 -0.18 -7.66
CA SER A 89 -27.48 -1.29 -6.75
C SER A 89 -27.01 -0.81 -5.38
N THR A 90 -27.56 -1.43 -4.35
CA THR A 90 -27.13 -1.27 -2.96
C THR A 90 -26.31 -2.45 -2.47
N SER A 91 -25.90 -3.34 -3.37
CA SER A 91 -25.00 -4.45 -3.04
C SER A 91 -23.54 -3.99 -3.04
N PRO A 92 -22.71 -4.44 -2.09
CA PRO A 92 -21.28 -4.19 -2.12
C PRO A 92 -20.67 -4.72 -3.42
N THR A 93 -19.86 -3.89 -4.08
CA THR A 93 -19.10 -4.27 -5.27
C THR A 93 -17.69 -4.73 -4.94
N ASN A 94 -17.11 -4.16 -3.90
CA ASN A 94 -15.82 -4.55 -3.35
C ASN A 94 -15.93 -5.79 -2.46
N ALA A 95 -14.85 -6.56 -2.35
CA ALA A 95 -14.82 -7.77 -1.54
C ALA A 95 -13.50 -7.97 -0.80
N PHE A 96 -13.56 -8.69 0.32
CA PHE A 96 -12.38 -9.13 1.05
C PHE A 96 -12.06 -10.58 0.71
N SER A 97 -10.77 -10.93 0.82
CA SER A 97 -10.38 -12.32 0.85
C SER A 97 -10.96 -13.05 2.07
N PRO A 98 -11.44 -14.30 1.93
CA PRO A 98 -11.92 -15.10 3.07
C PRO A 98 -10.88 -15.30 4.17
N ASN A 99 -9.58 -15.17 3.84
CA ASN A 99 -8.48 -15.30 4.79
C ASN A 99 -7.86 -13.94 5.21
N PHE A 100 -8.55 -12.83 4.89
CA PHE A 100 -8.11 -11.49 5.25
C PHE A 100 -7.93 -11.35 6.76
N ASN A 101 -6.80 -10.78 7.17
CA ASN A 101 -6.41 -10.64 8.56
C ASN A 101 -5.60 -9.34 8.76
N SER A 102 -5.42 -8.94 10.01
CA SER A 102 -4.57 -7.79 10.33
C SER A 102 -3.12 -8.03 9.95
N PRO A 103 -2.43 -7.05 9.36
CA PRO A 103 -0.98 -7.00 9.29
C PRO A 103 -0.31 -7.37 10.61
N LEU A 104 0.78 -8.12 10.51
CA LEU A 104 1.51 -8.66 11.66
C LEU A 104 2.92 -8.09 11.71
N LEU A 105 3.39 -7.80 12.93
CA LEU A 105 4.76 -7.44 13.24
C LEU A 105 5.33 -8.42 14.26
N ASP A 106 6.35 -9.17 13.84
CA ASP A 106 7.17 -9.98 14.74
C ASP A 106 8.39 -9.18 15.17
N GLU A 107 8.64 -9.09 16.47
CA GLU A 107 9.80 -8.39 17.04
C GLU A 107 10.59 -9.31 17.97
N LEU A 108 11.91 -9.29 17.82
CA LEU A 108 12.89 -9.88 18.71
C LEU A 108 13.91 -8.82 19.10
N THR A 109 14.08 -8.60 20.39
CA THR A 109 15.06 -7.67 20.94
C THR A 109 15.94 -8.41 21.93
N ILE A 110 17.25 -8.29 21.74
CA ILE A 110 18.27 -8.87 22.61
C ILE A 110 19.16 -7.74 23.08
N SER A 111 19.41 -7.64 24.39
CA SER A 111 20.41 -6.72 24.90
C SER A 111 21.34 -7.40 25.89
N TYR A 112 22.59 -6.96 25.86
CA TYR A 112 23.64 -7.33 26.79
C TYR A 112 24.27 -6.06 27.35
N GLU A 113 24.26 -5.92 28.67
CA GLU A 113 24.91 -4.83 29.37
C GLU A 113 26.01 -5.38 30.26
N ARG A 114 27.15 -4.69 30.25
CA ARG A 114 28.27 -4.98 31.13
C ARG A 114 28.91 -3.71 31.69
N GLU A 115 29.18 -3.73 32.99
CA GLU A 115 30.14 -2.81 33.61
C GLU A 115 31.57 -3.22 33.21
N LEU A 116 32.26 -2.34 32.49
CA LEU A 116 33.62 -2.59 31.98
C LEU A 116 34.68 -2.18 33.00
N MET A 117 34.44 -1.08 33.72
CA MET A 117 35.25 -0.55 34.82
C MET A 117 34.32 0.26 35.74
N PRO A 118 34.75 0.60 36.98
CA PRO A 118 33.92 1.39 37.88
C PRO A 118 33.38 2.65 37.19
N ASP A 119 32.06 2.85 37.32
CA ASP A 119 31.31 3.96 36.73
C ASP A 119 31.22 3.96 35.20
N PHE A 120 31.66 2.91 34.50
CA PHE A 120 31.60 2.81 33.05
C PHE A 120 30.97 1.50 32.58
N ALA A 121 29.84 1.62 31.89
CA ALA A 121 29.11 0.49 31.33
C ALA A 121 28.98 0.61 29.81
N ALA A 122 29.00 -0.53 29.14
CA ALA A 122 28.64 -0.66 27.74
C ALA A 122 27.42 -1.56 27.61
N ARG A 123 26.52 -1.20 26.71
CA ARG A 123 25.39 -2.02 26.32
C ARG A 123 25.40 -2.24 24.81
N LEU A 124 25.15 -3.47 24.42
CA LEU A 124 24.86 -3.86 23.05
C LEU A 124 23.38 -4.24 22.96
N GLU A 125 22.68 -3.69 21.98
CA GLU A 125 21.29 -3.99 21.71
C GLU A 125 21.15 -4.44 20.25
N PHE A 126 20.38 -5.49 20.02
CA PHE A 126 20.05 -6.02 18.71
C PHE A 126 18.54 -6.06 18.56
N PHE A 127 18.06 -5.54 17.43
CA PHE A 127 16.65 -5.50 17.07
C PHE A 127 16.46 -6.27 15.78
N TYR A 128 15.48 -7.16 15.78
CA TYR A 128 14.96 -7.81 14.58
C TYR A 128 13.46 -7.59 14.53
N LYS A 129 12.97 -7.01 13.44
CA LYS A 129 11.55 -6.80 13.19
C LYS A 129 11.18 -7.33 11.82
N LYS A 130 10.07 -8.06 11.74
CA LYS A 130 9.51 -8.56 10.49
C LYS A 130 8.03 -8.18 10.41
N ALA A 131 7.71 -7.25 9.52
CA ALA A 131 6.34 -6.91 9.18
C ALA A 131 5.88 -7.78 8.00
N HIS A 132 4.80 -8.54 8.16
CA HIS A 132 4.26 -9.45 7.14
C HIS A 132 2.74 -9.44 7.15
N LYS A 133 2.13 -10.09 6.15
CA LYS A 133 0.69 -10.03 5.90
C LYS A 133 0.17 -8.59 5.77
N GLN A 134 0.96 -7.71 5.15
CA GLN A 134 0.51 -6.36 4.83
C GLN A 134 -0.72 -6.43 3.91
N VAL A 135 -1.65 -5.48 4.08
CA VAL A 135 -2.82 -5.35 3.22
C VAL A 135 -2.41 -4.83 1.85
N TRP A 136 -3.09 -5.32 0.81
CA TRP A 136 -3.06 -4.74 -0.51
C TRP A 136 -4.37 -4.98 -1.25
N GLU A 137 -4.53 -4.21 -2.32
CA GLU A 137 -5.71 -4.22 -3.17
C GLU A 137 -5.35 -4.81 -4.53
N ARG A 138 -6.22 -5.69 -5.00
CA ARG A 138 -6.23 -6.21 -6.37
C ARG A 138 -7.53 -5.79 -7.02
N GLY A 139 -7.53 -5.67 -8.34
CA GLY A 139 -8.80 -5.49 -9.04
C GLY A 139 -9.70 -6.72 -8.91
N LEU A 140 -11.00 -6.49 -8.88
CA LEU A 140 -12.06 -7.48 -8.91
C LEU A 140 -12.92 -7.25 -10.15
N PHE A 141 -13.08 -8.28 -10.96
CA PHE A 141 -13.95 -8.25 -12.12
C PHE A 141 -15.42 -8.42 -11.71
N ALA A 142 -16.34 -7.95 -12.57
CA ALA A 142 -17.78 -8.04 -12.31
C ALA A 142 -18.29 -9.49 -12.20
N ASP A 143 -17.56 -10.46 -12.75
CA ASP A 143 -17.84 -11.90 -12.62
C ASP A 143 -17.31 -12.50 -11.30
N GLY A 144 -16.69 -11.69 -10.44
CA GLY A 144 -16.10 -12.09 -9.18
C GLY A 144 -14.68 -12.65 -9.26
N THR A 145 -14.07 -12.70 -10.46
CA THR A 145 -12.68 -13.12 -10.60
C THR A 145 -11.72 -12.03 -10.16
N VAL A 146 -10.66 -12.42 -9.43
CA VAL A 146 -9.65 -11.47 -8.93
C VAL A 146 -8.53 -11.29 -9.94
N ASP A 147 -8.21 -10.05 -10.27
CA ASP A 147 -7.19 -9.68 -11.24
C ASP A 147 -5.83 -10.29 -10.92
N SER A 148 -5.17 -10.84 -11.95
CA SER A 148 -3.92 -11.57 -11.81
C SER A 148 -2.99 -11.29 -13.00
N ALA A 149 -1.77 -11.82 -12.95
CA ALA A 149 -0.80 -11.69 -14.04
C ALA A 149 -1.36 -12.14 -15.41
N SER A 150 -2.36 -13.02 -15.46
CA SER A 150 -3.00 -13.46 -16.71
C SER A 150 -3.73 -12.36 -17.48
N ASN A 151 -4.10 -11.25 -16.80
CA ASN A 151 -4.74 -10.10 -17.44
C ASN A 151 -3.73 -9.19 -18.17
N TYR A 152 -2.43 -9.47 -18.03
CA TYR A 152 -1.36 -8.66 -18.60
C TYR A 152 -0.63 -9.43 -19.69
N SER A 153 -0.36 -8.76 -20.80
CA SER A 153 0.40 -9.30 -21.93
C SER A 153 1.44 -8.29 -22.39
N GLU A 154 2.56 -8.78 -22.92
CA GLU A 154 3.60 -7.91 -23.47
C GLU A 154 3.03 -7.08 -24.62
N ALA A 155 3.08 -5.75 -24.49
CA ALA A 155 2.56 -4.83 -25.49
C ALA A 155 3.67 -4.16 -26.32
N GLY A 156 4.92 -4.23 -25.87
CA GLY A 156 6.08 -3.76 -26.61
C GLY A 156 7.25 -3.37 -25.72
N THR A 157 8.19 -2.60 -26.28
CA THR A 157 9.37 -2.07 -25.58
C THR A 157 9.41 -0.56 -25.73
N GLY A 158 9.58 0.16 -24.61
CA GLY A 158 9.65 1.63 -24.61
C GLY A 158 10.98 2.12 -25.20
N PRO A 159 10.98 3.09 -26.14
CA PRO A 159 12.21 3.58 -26.77
C PRO A 159 13.13 4.35 -25.81
N GLU A 160 12.59 4.91 -24.72
CA GLU A 160 13.34 5.73 -23.76
C GLU A 160 14.20 4.90 -22.80
N THR A 161 13.70 3.73 -22.38
CA THR A 161 14.34 2.91 -21.34
C THR A 161 14.77 1.52 -21.83
N GLY A 162 14.28 1.10 -23.00
CA GLY A 162 14.43 -0.28 -23.49
C GLY A 162 13.67 -1.30 -22.65
N ALA A 163 12.79 -0.88 -21.73
CA ALA A 163 12.03 -1.76 -20.87
C ALA A 163 10.78 -2.27 -21.60
N THR A 164 10.48 -3.57 -21.43
CA THR A 164 9.23 -4.16 -21.86
C THR A 164 8.07 -3.53 -21.08
N TYR A 165 7.03 -3.07 -21.78
CA TYR A 165 5.79 -2.62 -21.16
C TYR A 165 4.66 -3.60 -21.45
N TYR A 166 3.78 -3.76 -20.47
CA TYR A 166 2.67 -4.70 -20.53
C TYR A 166 1.35 -3.95 -20.73
N GLY A 167 0.56 -4.42 -21.70
CA GLY A 167 -0.84 -4.05 -21.86
C GLY A 167 -1.74 -4.89 -20.96
N ARG A 168 -2.98 -4.43 -20.77
CA ARG A 168 -4.00 -5.12 -19.99
C ARG A 168 -5.20 -5.47 -20.86
N THR A 169 -5.72 -6.68 -20.71
CA THR A 169 -6.86 -7.18 -21.51
C THR A 169 -8.18 -6.55 -21.07
N ALA A 170 -8.43 -6.44 -19.75
CA ALA A 170 -9.66 -5.86 -19.22
C ALA A 170 -9.38 -5.05 -17.95
N ARG A 171 -10.15 -3.98 -17.73
CA ARG A 171 -10.08 -3.19 -16.50
C ARG A 171 -11.07 -3.76 -15.47
N PRO A 172 -10.59 -4.23 -14.30
CA PRO A 172 -11.50 -4.59 -13.21
C PRO A 172 -12.18 -3.32 -12.68
N PRO A 173 -13.52 -3.31 -12.56
CA PRO A 173 -14.27 -2.14 -12.09
C PRO A 173 -14.32 -2.00 -10.56
N TYR A 174 -13.96 -3.05 -9.81
CA TYR A 174 -14.08 -3.11 -8.35
C TYR A 174 -12.75 -3.50 -7.69
N ASP A 175 -12.71 -3.44 -6.37
CA ASP A 175 -11.52 -3.75 -5.58
C ASP A 175 -11.68 -5.01 -4.71
N TYR A 176 -10.57 -5.73 -4.56
CA TYR A 176 -10.43 -6.92 -3.73
C TYR A 176 -9.30 -6.73 -2.73
N GLN A 177 -9.63 -6.63 -1.44
CA GLN A 177 -8.63 -6.51 -0.39
C GLN A 177 -8.18 -7.88 0.12
N GLN A 178 -6.87 -8.08 0.13
CA GLN A 178 -6.24 -9.28 0.66
C GLN A 178 -4.92 -8.93 1.37
N ASN A 179 -4.37 -9.87 2.13
CA ASN A 179 -2.99 -9.75 2.58
C ASN A 179 -2.04 -10.26 1.51
N TYR A 180 -0.79 -9.79 1.54
CA TYR A 180 0.29 -10.48 0.85
C TYR A 180 0.56 -11.84 1.53
N ASP A 181 0.85 -12.85 0.72
CA ASP A 181 1.14 -14.21 1.15
C ASP A 181 2.62 -14.40 1.51
N LYS A 182 3.53 -13.80 0.73
CA LYS A 182 4.98 -14.05 0.80
C LYS A 182 5.77 -12.78 1.11
N ARG A 183 5.25 -11.61 0.75
CA ARG A 183 5.93 -10.33 0.94
C ARG A 183 6.08 -9.98 2.42
N TYR A 184 7.24 -9.43 2.76
CA TYR A 184 7.50 -8.88 4.09
C TYR A 184 8.54 -7.77 4.05
N ASP A 185 8.48 -6.90 5.05
CA ASP A 185 9.51 -5.93 5.35
C ASP A 185 10.31 -6.41 6.56
N ARG A 186 11.63 -6.27 6.49
CA ARG A 186 12.55 -6.66 7.57
C ARG A 186 13.39 -5.46 7.98
N TYR A 187 13.40 -5.21 9.28
CA TYR A 187 14.29 -4.25 9.91
C TYR A 187 15.24 -5.00 10.85
N MET A 188 16.53 -4.73 10.71
CA MET A 188 17.57 -5.23 11.59
C MET A 188 18.41 -4.05 12.07
N ALA A 189 18.69 -3.97 13.37
CA ALA A 189 19.58 -2.94 13.89
C ALA A 189 20.46 -3.45 15.02
N GLY A 190 21.68 -2.92 15.07
CA GLY A 190 22.60 -3.07 16.18
C GLY A 190 22.91 -1.70 16.77
N GLN A 191 22.81 -1.58 18.08
CA GLN A 191 23.11 -0.35 18.81
C GLN A 191 24.15 -0.63 19.90
N ILE A 192 25.12 0.27 20.01
CA ILE A 192 26.02 0.35 21.15
C ILE A 192 25.68 1.60 21.96
N VAL A 193 25.61 1.46 23.28
CA VAL A 193 25.43 2.55 24.23
C VAL A 193 26.56 2.50 25.24
N LEU A 194 27.27 3.61 25.38
CA LEU A 194 28.38 3.80 26.31
C LEU A 194 27.96 4.82 27.35
N LYS A 195 27.99 4.42 28.62
CA LYS A 195 27.60 5.28 29.73
C LYS A 195 28.69 5.35 30.78
N LYS A 196 29.22 6.56 30.98
CA LYS A 196 30.09 6.88 32.10
C LYS A 196 29.43 7.85 33.06
N ARG A 197 29.29 7.45 34.33
CA ARG A 197 28.91 8.39 35.41
C ARG A 197 30.04 9.36 35.68
N LEU A 198 29.72 10.52 36.25
CA LEU A 198 30.72 11.52 36.60
C LEU A 198 31.70 10.98 37.64
N SER A 199 32.91 10.61 37.20
CA SER A 199 34.03 10.28 38.07
C SER A 199 35.36 10.63 37.37
N ASN A 200 36.39 10.95 38.15
CA ASN A 200 37.66 11.49 37.63
C ASN A 200 37.48 12.74 36.74
N LYS A 201 36.52 13.61 37.08
CA LYS A 201 36.21 14.89 36.40
C LYS A 201 35.64 14.78 34.98
N TRP A 202 35.18 13.61 34.55
CA TRP A 202 34.52 13.46 33.25
C TRP A 202 33.33 12.49 33.28
N MET A 203 32.42 12.68 32.32
CA MET A 203 31.23 11.87 32.09
C MET A 203 31.07 11.63 30.59
N LEU A 204 30.33 10.57 30.22
CA LEU A 204 30.02 10.22 28.84
C LEU A 204 28.62 9.62 28.76
N ASP A 205 27.84 10.08 27.78
CA ASP A 205 26.64 9.39 27.33
C ASP A 205 26.70 9.40 25.80
N ALA A 206 27.02 8.25 25.22
CA ALA A 206 27.21 8.12 23.77
C ALA A 206 26.46 6.89 23.27
N SER A 207 25.88 7.00 22.08
CA SER A 207 25.29 5.86 21.42
C SER A 207 25.53 5.92 19.91
N PHE A 208 25.57 4.74 19.30
CA PHE A 208 25.67 4.59 17.86
C PHE A 208 24.78 3.43 17.42
N THR A 209 24.02 3.63 16.35
CA THR A 209 23.07 2.64 15.83
C THR A 209 23.29 2.45 14.34
N TYR A 210 23.52 1.21 13.95
CA TYR A 210 23.50 0.78 12.56
C TYR A 210 22.21 0.01 12.27
N ALA A 211 21.49 0.39 11.23
CA ALA A 211 20.21 -0.21 10.88
C ALA A 211 20.10 -0.50 9.38
N ASP A 212 19.43 -1.62 9.05
CA ASP A 212 19.12 -2.08 7.70
C ASP A 212 17.62 -2.36 7.59
N TRP A 213 16.93 -1.67 6.68
CA TRP A 213 15.51 -1.87 6.41
C TRP A 213 15.26 -2.20 4.94
N LYS A 214 14.86 -3.45 4.69
CA LYS A 214 14.64 -3.99 3.34
C LYS A 214 13.25 -4.57 3.18
N ARG A 215 12.73 -4.47 1.95
CA ARG A 215 11.50 -5.12 1.50
C ARG A 215 11.81 -6.34 0.65
N PHE A 216 11.04 -7.39 0.86
CA PHE A 216 11.16 -8.66 0.13
C PHE A 216 9.82 -9.02 -0.50
N HIS A 217 9.76 -9.05 -1.83
CA HIS A 217 8.56 -9.38 -2.60
C HIS A 217 8.43 -10.88 -2.90
N LYS A 218 9.55 -11.63 -2.92
CA LYS A 218 9.55 -13.11 -3.02
C LYS A 218 8.77 -13.66 -4.23
N GLY A 219 8.82 -12.95 -5.35
CA GLY A 219 8.13 -13.33 -6.60
C GLY A 219 6.60 -13.30 -6.50
N GLU A 220 6.05 -12.63 -5.50
CA GLU A 220 4.62 -12.40 -5.39
C GLU A 220 4.15 -11.37 -6.42
N TYR A 221 2.95 -11.57 -6.97
CA TYR A 221 2.33 -10.64 -7.92
C TYR A 221 2.08 -9.27 -7.26
N LEU A 222 2.37 -8.17 -7.97
CA LEU A 222 2.31 -6.80 -7.42
C LEU A 222 1.29 -5.92 -8.15
N GLY A 223 0.24 -6.51 -8.72
CA GLY A 223 -0.78 -5.76 -9.47
C GLY A 223 -0.21 -5.13 -10.75
N SER A 224 -0.82 -4.03 -11.19
CA SER A 224 -0.43 -3.26 -12.39
C SER A 224 1.02 -2.75 -12.36
N ILE A 225 1.62 -2.60 -11.17
CA ILE A 225 2.99 -2.14 -10.98
C ILE A 225 3.98 -3.30 -11.12
N GLY A 226 3.56 -4.54 -10.88
CA GLY A 226 4.43 -5.72 -10.85
C GLY A 226 5.12 -6.07 -12.16
N PRO A 227 4.39 -6.17 -13.29
CA PRO A 227 4.98 -6.50 -14.59
C PRO A 227 6.03 -5.49 -15.04
N ASN A 228 5.82 -4.20 -14.74
CA ASN A 228 6.71 -3.13 -15.20
C ASN A 228 7.84 -2.81 -14.21
N ASN A 229 7.57 -2.89 -12.90
CA ASN A 229 8.46 -2.33 -11.86
C ASN A 229 8.83 -3.33 -10.74
N GLY A 230 8.35 -4.58 -10.79
CA GLY A 230 8.56 -5.56 -9.72
C GLY A 230 10.03 -5.92 -9.48
N ALA A 231 10.83 -5.99 -10.54
CA ALA A 231 12.26 -6.28 -10.46
C ALA A 231 13.08 -5.18 -9.76
N PHE A 232 12.63 -3.93 -9.83
CA PHE A 232 13.32 -2.79 -9.20
C PHE A 232 13.02 -2.65 -7.70
N SER A 233 11.96 -3.32 -7.22
CA SER A 233 11.46 -3.15 -5.84
C SER A 233 11.93 -4.26 -4.89
N ASP A 234 12.36 -5.42 -5.40
CA ASP A 234 12.79 -6.55 -4.56
C ASP A 234 14.20 -6.38 -4.00
N GLY A 235 14.31 -6.43 -2.67
CA GLY A 235 15.53 -6.07 -1.95
C GLY A 235 15.75 -4.56 -1.82
N GLY A 236 14.81 -3.72 -2.27
CA GLY A 236 14.88 -2.27 -2.17
C GLY A 236 14.94 -1.78 -0.72
N GLN A 237 15.69 -0.69 -0.51
CA GLN A 237 15.70 0.04 0.76
C GLN A 237 14.35 0.71 0.99
N VAL A 238 13.78 0.51 2.17
CA VAL A 238 12.49 1.13 2.57
C VAL A 238 12.70 2.44 3.32
N GLY A 239 13.94 2.71 3.77
CA GLY A 239 14.34 3.94 4.43
C GLY A 239 15.86 4.14 4.38
N PRO A 240 16.35 5.32 4.77
CA PRO A 240 17.78 5.63 4.76
C PRO A 240 18.55 4.71 5.71
N GLU A 241 19.67 4.16 5.23
CA GLU A 241 20.68 3.52 6.09
C GLU A 241 21.32 4.59 6.99
N SER A 242 21.54 4.28 8.26
CA SER A 242 22.28 5.18 9.15
C SER A 242 23.71 5.34 8.62
N SER A 243 24.03 6.51 8.07
CA SER A 243 25.39 6.93 7.68
C SER A 243 26.19 7.45 8.87
#